data_AF-A0A354HSB4-F1
#
_entry.id   AF-A0A354HSB4-F1
#
_cell.length_a   1.000
_cell.length_b   1.000
_cell.length_c   1.000
_cell.angle_alpha   90.00
_cell.angle_beta   90.00
_cell.angle_gamma   90.00
#
_symmetry.space_group_name_H-M   'P 1'
#
loop_
_entity.id
_entity.type
_entity.pdbx_description
1 polymer ?
#
loop_
_entity_poly.entity_id
_entity_poly.type
_entity_poly.pdbx_seq_one_letter_code
_entity_poly.pdbx_strand_id
1 'polypeptide(L)'
;VSDKIAKERETKKKLRAKEISLENLTRREREIVKKIFENDSAIFEANDASVCKLESMLVVFRPNISVGMASFSYTLQPWVSNYLKKHPDYLREDK
;
A
#
# COMPACT_ATOMS: atom_id res chain seq x y z
N VAL A 1 -28.86 14.48 9.28
CA VAL A 1 -28.85 13.35 8.33
C VAL A 1 -27.99 13.65 7.09
N SER A 2 -28.09 14.85 6.49
CA SER A 2 -27.25 15.28 5.34
C SER A 2 -25.75 15.19 5.56
N ASP A 3 -25.23 15.61 6.73
CA ASP A 3 -23.77 15.62 6.97
C ASP A 3 -23.16 14.22 7.03
N LYS A 4 -23.89 13.24 7.56
CA LYS A 4 -23.46 11.84 7.63
C LYS A 4 -23.34 11.24 6.22
N ILE A 5 -24.31 11.52 5.36
CA ILE A 5 -24.33 11.06 3.96
C ILE A 5 -23.21 11.72 3.14
N ALA A 6 -22.95 13.02 3.36
CA ALA A 6 -21.86 13.74 2.70
C ALA A 6 -20.49 13.16 3.09
N LYS A 7 -20.27 12.91 4.39
CA LYS A 7 -19.03 12.32 4.92
C LYS A 7 -18.78 10.91 4.39
N GLU A 8 -19.82 10.08 4.28
CA GLU A 8 -19.72 8.74 3.69
C GLU A 8 -19.36 8.78 2.19
N ARG A 9 -19.97 9.69 1.42
CA ARG A 9 -19.66 9.86 -0.01
C ARG A 9 -18.21 10.31 -0.23
N GLU A 10 -17.74 11.25 0.58
CA GLU A 10 -16.35 11.73 0.49
C GLU A 10 -15.34 10.64 0.87
N THR A 11 -15.65 9.84 1.89
CA THR A 11 -14.83 8.68 2.30
C THR A 11 -14.74 7.65 1.17
N LYS A 12 -15.86 7.32 0.52
CA LYS A 12 -15.90 6.42 -0.64
C LYS A 12 -15.11 6.98 -1.84
N LYS A 13 -15.19 8.28 -2.08
CA LYS A 13 -14.41 8.94 -3.16
C LYS A 13 -12.91 8.86 -2.89
N LYS A 14 -12.48 9.10 -1.65
CA LYS A 14 -11.08 8.94 -1.23
C LYS A 14 -10.60 7.50 -1.35
N LEU A 15 -11.43 6.52 -0.99
CA LEU A 15 -11.11 5.10 -1.15
C LEU A 15 -10.94 4.72 -2.63
N ARG A 16 -11.84 5.14 -3.51
CA ARG A 16 -11.70 4.89 -4.96
C ARG A 16 -10.46 5.52 -5.56
N ALA A 17 -10.11 6.74 -5.16
CA ALA A 17 -8.88 7.38 -5.62
C ALA A 17 -7.63 6.58 -5.18
N LYS A 18 -7.66 6.01 -3.98
CA LYS A 18 -6.60 5.12 -3.49
C LYS A 18 -6.54 3.80 -4.27
N GLU A 19 -7.68 3.21 -4.60
CA GLU A 19 -7.75 1.99 -5.43
C GLU A 19 -7.19 2.22 -6.84
N ILE A 20 -7.55 3.32 -7.50
CA ILE A 20 -6.98 3.72 -8.81
C ILE A 20 -5.46 3.92 -8.71
N SER A 21 -4.97 4.43 -7.60
CA SER A 21 -3.53 4.61 -7.40
C SER A 21 -2.79 3.28 -7.27
N LEU A 22 -3.45 2.22 -6.78
CA LEU A 22 -2.90 0.86 -6.82
C LEU A 22 -2.81 0.36 -8.26
N GLU A 23 -3.88 0.46 -9.06
CA GLU A 23 -3.88 -0.02 -10.45
C GLU A 23 -2.72 0.53 -11.31
N ASN A 24 -2.22 1.72 -10.98
CA ASN A 24 -1.12 2.39 -11.66
C ASN A 24 0.28 2.09 -11.07
N LEU A 25 0.41 1.12 -10.16
CA LEU A 25 1.72 0.71 -9.66
C LEU A 25 2.59 0.14 -10.79
N THR A 26 3.88 0.49 -10.76
CA THR A 26 4.87 -0.13 -11.65
C THR A 26 5.09 -1.60 -11.28
N ARG A 27 5.78 -2.36 -12.15
CA ARG A 27 6.10 -3.77 -11.85
C ARG A 27 6.87 -3.92 -10.54
N ARG A 28 7.91 -3.10 -10.33
CA ARG A 28 8.71 -3.08 -9.09
C ARG A 28 7.88 -2.74 -7.86
N GLU A 29 6.98 -1.77 -7.96
CA GLU A 29 6.08 -1.40 -6.87
C GLU A 29 5.10 -2.54 -6.52
N ARG A 30 4.57 -3.24 -7.53
CA ARG A 30 3.76 -4.44 -7.32
C ARG A 30 4.55 -5.58 -6.66
N GLU A 31 5.79 -5.81 -7.09
CA GLU A 31 6.69 -6.80 -6.47
C GLU A 31 6.94 -6.49 -4.99
N ILE A 32 7.16 -5.22 -4.64
CA ILE A 32 7.31 -4.78 -3.24
C ILE A 32 6.02 -5.06 -2.44
N VAL A 33 4.87 -4.64 -2.96
CA VAL A 33 3.57 -4.84 -2.29
C VAL A 33 3.28 -6.34 -2.11
N LYS A 34 3.57 -7.17 -3.12
CA LYS A 34 3.44 -8.62 -3.07
C LYS A 34 4.34 -9.22 -1.99
N LYS A 35 5.62 -8.85 -1.97
CA LYS A 35 6.57 -9.33 -0.97
C LYS A 35 6.11 -9.04 0.45
N ILE A 36 5.60 -7.83 0.71
CA ILE A 36 5.05 -7.46 2.02
C ILE A 36 3.77 -8.25 2.31
N PHE A 37 2.87 -8.39 1.34
CA PHE A 37 1.61 -9.12 1.51
C PHE A 37 1.83 -10.60 1.88
N GLU A 38 2.81 -11.26 1.27
CA GLU A 38 3.12 -12.67 1.49
C GLU A 38 3.83 -12.93 2.83
N ASN A 39 4.58 -11.96 3.35
CA ASN A 39 5.43 -12.11 4.54
C ASN A 39 4.97 -11.26 5.74
N ASP A 40 3.79 -10.64 5.65
CA ASP A 40 3.25 -9.56 6.51
C ASP A 40 4.10 -8.27 6.57
N SER A 41 5.41 -8.38 6.40
CA SER A 41 6.38 -7.30 6.38
C SER A 41 7.58 -7.61 5.48
N ALA A 42 8.30 -6.59 5.01
CA ALA A 42 9.59 -6.78 4.35
C ALA A 42 10.54 -5.61 4.60
N ILE A 43 11.84 -5.91 4.63
CA ILE A 43 12.90 -4.93 4.88
C ILE A 43 13.34 -4.31 3.56
N PHE A 44 13.42 -2.97 3.55
CA PHE A 44 13.95 -2.20 2.43
C PHE A 44 14.86 -1.07 2.93
N GLU A 45 15.70 -0.55 2.04
CA GLU A 45 16.50 0.64 2.32
C GLU A 45 15.60 1.88 2.40
N ALA A 46 15.93 2.79 3.32
CA ALA A 46 15.16 4.00 3.57
C ALA A 46 15.12 4.97 2.37
N ASN A 47 16.07 4.83 1.44
CA ASN A 47 16.23 5.64 0.23
C ASN A 47 15.73 4.92 -1.04
N ASP A 48 15.10 3.75 -0.94
CA ASP A 48 14.50 3.10 -2.11
C ASP A 48 13.34 3.95 -2.62
N ALA A 49 13.51 4.55 -3.80
CA ALA A 49 12.54 5.48 -4.39
C ALA A 49 11.14 4.86 -4.58
N SER A 50 11.05 3.56 -4.85
CA SER A 50 9.76 2.87 -5.00
C SER A 50 9.06 2.73 -3.66
N VAL A 51 9.81 2.41 -2.60
CA VAL A 51 9.28 2.30 -1.24
C VAL A 51 8.87 3.68 -0.72
N CYS A 52 9.68 4.72 -0.92
CA CYS A 52 9.33 6.10 -0.56
C CYS A 52 8.04 6.57 -1.24
N LYS A 53 7.87 6.26 -2.53
CA LYS A 53 6.64 6.56 -3.27
C LYS A 53 5.44 5.82 -2.66
N LEU A 54 5.56 4.51 -2.41
CA LEU A 54 4.50 3.71 -1.79
C LEU A 54 4.12 4.22 -0.39
N GLU A 55 5.10 4.67 0.39
CA GLU A 55 4.87 5.29 1.70
C GLU A 55 4.12 6.63 1.56
N SER A 56 4.52 7.49 0.60
CA SER A 56 3.82 8.75 0.33
C SER A 56 2.37 8.57 -0.13
N MET A 57 2.09 7.46 -0.82
CA MET A 57 0.76 7.05 -1.27
C MET A 57 -0.06 6.40 -0.14
N LEU A 58 0.51 6.22 1.05
CA LEU A 58 -0.09 5.46 2.16
C LEU A 58 -0.47 4.04 1.74
N VAL A 59 0.34 3.40 0.90
CA VAL A 59 0.21 1.98 0.55
C VAL A 59 0.94 1.12 1.57
N VAL A 60 2.15 1.54 1.94
CA VAL A 60 2.95 0.91 2.99
C VAL A 60 3.14 1.89 4.14
N PHE A 61 3.53 1.38 5.31
CA PHE A 61 4.05 2.20 6.40
C PHE A 61 5.26 1.56 7.04
N ARG A 62 6.13 2.40 7.60
CA ARG A 62 7.25 1.97 8.44
C ARG A 62 6.84 2.05 9.91
N PRO A 63 7.04 0.99 10.73
CA PRO A 63 7.06 1.11 12.18
C PRO A 63 8.28 1.97 12.58
N ASN A 64 8.22 2.61 13.76
CA ASN A 64 9.34 3.42 14.31
C ASN A 64 10.57 2.59 14.73
N ILE A 65 10.69 1.34 14.28
CA ILE A 65 11.78 0.42 14.63
C ILE A 65 12.62 0.19 13.37
N SER A 66 13.82 0.77 13.34
CA SER A 66 14.81 0.49 12.29
C SER A 66 15.43 -0.89 12.52
N VAL A 67 15.63 -1.66 11.45
CA VAL A 67 16.36 -2.96 11.54
C VAL A 67 17.88 -2.75 11.37
N GLY A 68 18.30 -1.52 11.06
CA GLY A 68 19.68 -1.02 10.99
C GLY A 68 19.67 0.47 10.61
N MET A 69 20.81 1.17 10.67
CA MET A 69 20.87 2.64 10.43
C MET A 69 20.21 3.11 9.12
N ALA A 70 20.16 2.26 8.07
CA ALA A 70 19.67 2.63 6.74
C ALA A 70 18.50 1.77 6.22
N SER A 71 17.96 0.83 7.00
CA SER A 71 16.90 -0.09 6.56
C SER A 71 15.75 -0.19 7.56
N PHE A 72 14.53 -0.23 7.03
CA PHE A 72 13.30 -0.31 7.81
C PHE A 72 12.47 -1.52 7.38
N SER A 73 11.76 -2.11 8.32
CA SER A 73 10.68 -3.03 8.00
C SER A 73 9.46 -2.23 7.55
N TYR A 74 8.82 -2.62 6.47
CA TYR A 74 7.61 -2.02 5.94
C TYR A 74 6.47 -3.02 5.95
N THR A 75 5.28 -2.55 6.28
CA THR A 75 4.04 -3.32 6.33
C THR A 75 2.98 -2.65 5.47
N LEU A 76 1.97 -3.41 5.02
CA LEU A 76 0.86 -2.85 4.26
C LEU A 76 -0.07 -2.07 5.17
N GLN A 77 -0.59 -0.97 4.63
CA GLN A 77 -1.71 -0.26 5.25
C GLN A 77 -2.97 -1.15 5.22
N PRO A 78 -3.83 -1.13 6.26
CA PRO A 78 -4.96 -2.06 6.37
C PRO A 78 -5.92 -2.05 5.17
N TRP A 79 -6.11 -0.88 4.53
CA TRP A 79 -6.97 -0.75 3.36
C TRP A 79 -6.39 -1.49 2.13
N VAL A 80 -5.07 -1.51 1.99
CA VAL A 80 -4.37 -2.24 0.91
C VAL A 80 -4.51 -3.73 1.13
N SER A 81 -4.23 -4.22 2.34
CA SER A 81 -4.41 -5.63 2.68
C SER A 81 -5.83 -6.11 2.44
N ASN A 82 -6.83 -5.28 2.77
CA ASN A 82 -8.24 -5.58 2.51
C ASN A 82 -8.58 -5.57 1.01
N TYR A 83 -7.98 -4.67 0.24
CA TYR A 83 -8.14 -4.64 -1.22
C TYR A 83 -7.55 -5.91 -1.85
N LEU A 84 -6.30 -6.25 -1.53
CA LEU A 84 -5.61 -7.42 -2.07
C LEU A 84 -6.34 -8.75 -1.74
N LYS A 85 -6.90 -8.87 -0.53
CA LYS A 85 -7.74 -10.02 -0.15
C LYS A 85 -9.02 -10.15 -1.00
N LYS A 86 -9.58 -9.04 -1.47
CA LYS A 86 -10.76 -9.02 -2.35
C LYS A 86 -10.41 -9.18 -3.83
N HIS A 87 -9.16 -8.90 -4.20
CA HIS A 87 -8.66 -8.95 -5.57
C HIS A 87 -7.39 -9.82 -5.63
N PRO A 88 -7.50 -11.14 -5.40
CA PRO A 88 -6.34 -12.03 -5.32
C PRO A 88 -5.52 -12.08 -6.62
N ASP A 89 -6.15 -11.80 -7.77
CA ASP A 89 -5.49 -11.77 -9.07
C ASP A 89 -4.64 -10.51 -9.30
N TYR A 90 -4.78 -9.48 -8.47
CA TYR A 90 -4.10 -8.19 -8.64
C TYR A 90 -2.56 -8.32 -8.57
N LEU A 91 -2.05 -9.30 -7.84
CA LEU A 91 -0.62 -9.57 -7.69
C LEU A 91 -0.11 -10.72 -8.58
N ARG A 92 -0.96 -11.29 -9.44
CA ARG A 92 -0.54 -12.30 -10.43
C ARG A 92 0.22 -11.61 -11.56
N GLU A 93 1.38 -12.17 -11.93
CA GLU A 93 2.34 -11.57 -12.87
C GLU A 93 1.95 -11.69 -14.35
N ASP A 94 0.67 -11.91 -14.66
CA ASP A 94 0.20 -12.21 -16.02
C ASP A 94 -0.55 -11.03 -16.66
N LYS A 95 0.13 -9.88 -16.87
CA LYS A 95 -0.26 -8.86 -17.86
C LYS A 95 0.95 -8.14 -18.45
#